data_AF-A0A1C3EE54-F1
#
_entry.id   AF-A0A1C3EE54-F1
#
_cell.length_a   1.000
_cell.length_b   1.000
_cell.length_c   1.000
_cell.angle_alpha   90.00
_cell.angle_beta   90.00
_cell.angle_gamma   90.00
#
_symmetry.space_group_name_H-M   'P 1'
#
loop_
_entity.id
_entity.type
_entity.pdbx_description
1 polymer ?
#
loop_
_entity_poly.entity_id
_entity_poly.type
_entity_poly.pdbx_seq_one_letter_code
_entity_poly.pdbx_strand_id
1 'polypeptide(L)' 'MNDKDHDEVLLTPKEAARIAKVSSKTINDWAVHHKHRKVLGAIRISARVIRFRKSNVLAFLEKCEAAL' A
#
# COMPACT_ATOMS: atom_id res chain seq x y z
N MET A 1 6.54 0.24 28.36
CA MET A 1 5.29 0.85 27.82
C MET A 1 5.18 0.35 26.38
N ASN A 2 4.26 -0.61 26.17
CA ASN A 2 3.78 -1.17 24.90
C ASN A 2 4.82 -1.68 23.88
N ASP A 3 5.29 -2.90 24.12
CA ASP A 3 5.63 -3.86 23.08
C ASP A 3 4.41 -4.08 22.17
N LYS A 4 4.34 -3.33 21.08
CA LYS A 4 3.50 -3.66 19.93
C LYS A 4 4.42 -3.89 18.73
N ASP A 5 5.19 -4.98 18.82
CA ASP A 5 5.50 -5.81 17.66
C ASP A 5 4.20 -6.41 17.12
N HIS A 6 3.27 -5.55 16.69
CA HIS A 6 2.27 -5.97 15.73
C HIS A 6 3.06 -6.23 14.47
N ASP A 7 3.25 -7.50 14.12
CA ASP A 7 3.57 -7.93 12.76
C ASP A 7 2.77 -7.06 11.81
N GLU A 8 3.41 -6.03 11.26
CA GLU A 8 2.72 -5.09 10.40
C GLU A 8 2.29 -5.89 9.18
N VAL A 9 0.99 -6.12 9.07
CA VAL A 9 0.44 -7.00 8.04
C VAL A 9 0.88 -6.50 6.67
N LEU A 10 1.84 -7.23 6.09
CA LEU A 10 2.40 -6.99 4.78
C LEU A 10 1.51 -7.64 3.74
N LEU A 11 0.87 -6.80 2.94
CA LEU A 11 -0.02 -7.20 1.87
C LEU A 11 0.75 -7.40 0.58
N THR A 12 0.40 -8.45 -0.15
CA THR A 12 0.71 -8.58 -1.57
C THR A 12 -0.02 -7.52 -2.40
N PRO A 13 0.41 -7.23 -3.64
CA PRO A 13 -0.34 -6.35 -4.54
C PRO A 13 -1.80 -6.79 -4.73
N LYS A 14 -2.07 -8.10 -4.75
CA LYS A 14 -3.45 -8.61 -4.89
C LYS A 14 -4.31 -8.28 -3.67
N GLU A 15 -3.77 -8.41 -2.46
CA GLU A 15 -4.49 -8.08 -1.23
C GLU A 15 -4.73 -6.58 -1.09
N ALA A 16 -3.70 -5.77 -1.33
CA ALA A 16 -3.82 -4.33 -1.29
C ALA A 16 -4.85 -3.83 -2.33
N ALA A 17 -4.86 -4.43 -3.54
CA ALA A 17 -5.82 -4.11 -4.58
C ALA A 17 -7.26 -4.46 -4.19
N ARG A 18 -7.48 -5.58 -3.48
CA ARG A 18 -8.80 -5.94 -2.93
C ARG A 18 -9.31 -4.89 -1.94
N ILE A 19 -8.46 -4.40 -1.06
CA ILE A 19 -8.82 -3.34 -0.09
C ILE A 19 -9.20 -2.06 -0.83
N ALA A 20 -8.37 -1.66 -1.79
CA ALA A 20 -8.58 -0.47 -2.60
C ALA A 20 -9.70 -0.62 -3.67
N LYS A 21 -10.30 -1.81 -3.80
CA LYS A 21 -11.29 -2.16 -4.83
C LYS A 21 -10.85 -1.83 -6.26
N VAL A 22 -9.56 -2.02 -6.55
CA VAL A 22 -8.96 -1.82 -7.89
C VAL A 22 -8.26 -3.08 -8.38
N SER A 23 -7.70 -3.03 -9.58
CA SER A 23 -6.85 -4.10 -10.08
C SER A 23 -5.46 -4.08 -9.44
N SER A 24 -4.79 -5.24 -9.37
CA SER A 24 -3.39 -5.32 -8.96
C SER A 24 -2.45 -4.56 -9.90
N LYS A 25 -2.83 -4.40 -11.18
CA LYS A 25 -2.10 -3.54 -12.12
C LYS A 25 -2.18 -2.07 -11.71
N THR A 26 -3.36 -1.60 -11.33
CA THR A 26 -3.59 -0.22 -10.87
C THR A 26 -2.79 0.08 -9.61
N ILE A 27 -2.78 -0.81 -8.62
CA ILE A 27 -2.03 -0.54 -7.38
C ILE A 27 -0.51 -0.55 -7.60
N ASN A 28 -0.01 -1.39 -8.51
CA ASN A 28 1.39 -1.38 -8.92
C ASN A 28 1.74 -0.08 -9.66
N ASP A 29 0.86 0.37 -10.55
CA ASP A 29 1.03 1.65 -11.24
C ASP A 29 1.07 2.81 -10.24
N TRP A 30 0.16 2.82 -9.26
CA TRP A 30 0.14 3.84 -8.23
C TRP A 30 1.41 3.87 -7.38
N ALA A 31 1.99 2.71 -7.09
CA ALA A 31 3.24 2.61 -6.35
C ALA A 31 4.42 3.29 -7.08
N VAL A 32 4.36 3.42 -8.41
CA VAL A 32 5.42 4.04 -9.22
C VAL A 32 5.09 5.48 -9.58
N HIS A 33 3.87 5.75 -10.04
CA HIS A 33 3.53 7.00 -10.72
C HIS A 33 2.59 7.92 -9.92
N HIS A 34 1.90 7.44 -8.88
CA HIS A 34 0.91 8.28 -8.19
C HIS A 34 1.55 9.43 -7.40
N LYS A 35 0.85 10.58 -7.32
CA LYS A 35 1.27 11.75 -6.52
C LYS A 35 1.53 11.41 -5.05
N HIS A 36 0.72 10.50 -4.49
CA HIS A 36 0.81 10.04 -3.09
C HIS A 36 1.57 8.71 -2.92
N ARG A 37 2.34 8.26 -3.93
CA ARG A 37 3.07 6.97 -3.87
C ARG A 37 3.95 6.78 -2.63
N LYS A 38 4.49 7.88 -2.08
CA LYS A 38 5.28 7.85 -0.84
C LYS A 38 4.46 7.37 0.37
N VAL A 39 3.16 7.68 0.40
CA VAL A 39 2.24 7.21 1.46
C VAL A 39 1.92 5.74 1.27
N LEU A 40 1.68 5.30 0.02
CA LEU A 40 1.45 3.89 -0.28
C LEU A 40 2.65 3.02 0.13
N GLY A 41 3.87 3.56 0.01
CA GLY A 41 5.07 3.02 0.66
C GLY A 41 5.38 1.58 0.24
N ALA A 42 5.49 1.34 -1.06
CA ALA A 42 5.81 0.02 -1.59
C ALA A 42 7.17 -0.48 -1.07
N ILE A 43 7.16 -1.65 -0.42
CA ILE A 43 8.34 -2.32 0.09
C ILE A 43 8.81 -3.31 -0.97
N ARG A 44 9.97 -3.04 -1.56
CA ARG A 44 10.57 -3.93 -2.56
C ARG A 44 11.45 -4.96 -1.87
N ILE A 45 11.01 -6.21 -1.89
CA ILE A 45 11.78 -7.35 -1.36
C ILE A 45 12.74 -7.87 -2.44
N SER A 46 12.29 -7.90 -3.69
CA SER A 46 13.14 -8.27 -4.84
C SER A 46 12.69 -7.56 -6.13
N ALA A 47 13.35 -7.83 -7.25
CA ALA A 47 12.96 -7.30 -8.55
C ALA A 47 11.48 -7.56 -8.89
N ARG A 48 10.94 -8.72 -8.46
CA ARG A 48 9.57 -9.18 -8.77
C ARG A 48 8.62 -9.16 -7.57
N VAL A 49 9.14 -9.06 -6.34
CA VAL A 49 8.33 -9.15 -5.12
C VAL A 49 8.25 -7.80 -4.46
N ILE A 50 7.02 -7.27 -4.37
CA ILE A 50 6.70 -6.09 -3.58
C ILE A 50 5.63 -6.41 -2.53
N ARG A 51 5.63 -5.64 -1.45
CA ARG A 51 4.65 -5.68 -0.37
C ARG A 51 4.22 -4.27 0.01
N PHE A 52 3.08 -4.18 0.68
CA PHE A 52 2.53 -2.93 1.20
C PHE A 52 2.12 -3.13 2.65
N ARG A 53 2.41 -2.17 3.52
CA ARG A 53 1.82 -2.19 4.87
C ARG A 53 0.32 -1.89 4.73
N LYS A 54 -0.53 -2.68 5.40
CA LYS A 54 -1.98 -2.45 5.39
C LYS A 54 -2.34 -1.01 5.83
N SER A 55 -1.67 -0.50 6.87
CA SER A 55 -1.81 0.88 7.36
C SER A 55 -1.54 1.92 6.27
N ASN A 56 -0.46 1.74 5.51
CA ASN A 56 -0.10 2.62 4.40
C ASN A 56 -1.13 2.61 3.27
N VAL A 57 -1.69 1.43 2.94
CA VAL A 57 -2.75 1.33 1.93
C VAL A 57 -3.98 2.13 2.37
N LEU A 58 -4.39 2.01 3.63
CA LEU A 58 -5.54 2.75 4.16
C LEU A 58 -5.28 4.27 4.18
N ALA A 59 -4.13 4.69 4.70
CA ALA A 59 -3.74 6.10 4.74
C ALA A 59 -3.60 6.71 3.34
N PHE A 60 -3.16 5.92 2.36
CA PHE A 60 -3.12 6.34 0.96
C PHE A 60 -4.52 6.62 0.42
N LEU A 61 -5.48 5.73 0.67
CA LEU A 61 -6.87 5.89 0.20
C LEU A 61 -7.52 7.11 0.84
N GLU A 62 -7.38 7.27 2.16
CA GLU A 62 -7.87 8.46 2.89
C GLU A 62 -7.31 9.76 2.29
N LYS A 63 -6.00 9.77 1.97
CA LYS A 63 -5.37 10.95 1.36
C LYS A 63 -5.83 11.20 -0.07
N CYS A 64 -6.16 10.16 -0.82
CA CYS A 64 -6.73 10.29 -2.16
C CYS A 64 -8.15 10.86 -2.11
N GLU A 65 -8.97 10.42 -1.15
CA GLU A 65 -10.33 10.93 -0.95
C GLU A 65 -10.34 12.37 -0.43
N ALA A 66 -9.46 12.71 0.51
CA ALA A 66 -9.32 14.09 1.01
C ALA A 66 -8.77 15.08 -0.05
N ALA A 67 -8.31 14.58 -1.20
CA ALA A 67 -7.78 15.39 -2.30
C ALA A 67 -8.79 15.54 -3.46
N LEU A 68 -10.03 15.08 -3.30
CA LEU A 68 -11.18 15.36 -4.17
C LEU A 68 -11.89 16.63 -3.70
#